data_AF-A0A957A4P6-F1
#
_entry.id   AF-A0A957A4P6-F1
#
_cell.length_a   1.000
_cell.length_b   1.000
_cell.length_c   1.000
_cell.angle_alpha   90.00
_cell.angle_beta   90.00
_cell.angle_gamma   90.00
#
_symmetry.space_group_name_H-M   'P 1'
#
loop_
_entity.id
_entity.type
_entity.pdbx_description
1 polymer ?
#
loop_
_entity_poly.entity_id
_entity_poly.type
_entity_poly.pdbx_seq_one_letter_code
_entity_poly.pdbx_strand_id
1 'polypeptide(L)'
;MHTVDRSAGYRVLAAGSLVLTLLLVAMGAIVRSTGSGLGCPDWPLCHGGLLPFDDRAATIEWTHRLMASAAGAAILALAAWTAWRGRSPRSCAVGVTLAAVLAGQAYLGREAV
;
A
#
# COMPACT_ATOMS: atom_id res chain seq x y z
N MET A 1 23.45 10.73 -15.72
CA MET A 1 22.06 10.96 -15.27
C MET A 1 21.14 10.19 -16.22
N HIS A 2 20.95 8.88 -15.99
CA HIS A 2 20.12 8.06 -16.88
C HIS A 2 18.64 8.36 -16.59
N THR A 3 17.98 8.87 -17.62
CA THR A 3 16.57 9.25 -17.62
C THR A 3 15.72 8.08 -17.18
N VAL A 4 14.99 8.24 -16.08
CA VAL A 4 13.79 7.44 -15.77
C VAL A 4 12.97 7.38 -17.04
N ASP A 5 12.81 6.19 -17.61
CA ASP A 5 12.11 5.97 -18.87
C ASP A 5 10.69 6.53 -18.73
N ARG A 6 10.42 7.68 -19.37
CA ARG A 6 9.15 8.43 -19.31
C ARG A 6 8.05 7.73 -20.12
N SER A 7 8.14 6.42 -20.35
CA SER A 7 7.06 5.63 -20.90
C SER A 7 5.73 5.98 -20.20
N ALA A 8 4.66 6.09 -20.97
CA ALA A 8 3.33 6.42 -20.45
C ALA A 8 2.92 5.47 -19.31
N GLY A 9 3.27 4.18 -19.43
CA GLY A 9 3.02 3.16 -18.41
C GLY A 9 3.71 3.46 -17.07
N TYR A 10 4.98 3.87 -17.08
CA TYR A 10 5.70 4.22 -15.84
C TYR A 10 5.05 5.42 -15.14
N ARG A 11 4.70 6.46 -15.92
CA ARG A 11 4.04 7.66 -15.37
C ARG A 11 2.67 7.35 -14.77
N VAL A 12 1.88 6.51 -15.44
CA VAL A 12 0.57 6.08 -14.95
C VAL A 12 0.70 5.26 -13.68
N LEU A 13 1.64 4.30 -13.63
CA LEU A 13 1.85 3.47 -12.45
C LEU A 13 2.34 4.29 -11.25
N ALA A 14 3.27 5.22 -11.47
CA ALA A 14 3.77 6.11 -10.43
C ALA A 14 2.71 7.12 -9.93
N ALA A 15 1.90 7.68 -10.83
CA ALA A 15 0.80 8.55 -10.44
C ALA A 15 -0.30 7.77 -9.71
N GLY A 16 -0.62 6.56 -10.19
CA GLY A 16 -1.58 5.66 -9.57
C GLY A 16 -1.15 5.22 -8.17
N SER A 17 0.12 4.85 -7.97
CA SER A 17 0.64 4.49 -6.65
C SER A 17 0.62 5.67 -5.67
N LEU A 18 0.93 6.89 -6.15
CA LEU A 18 0.82 8.10 -5.34
C LEU A 18 -0.62 8.37 -4.90
N VAL A 19 -1.57 8.37 -5.82
CA VAL A 19 -2.99 8.59 -5.52
C VAL A 19 -3.50 7.53 -4.55
N LEU A 20 -3.19 6.25 -4.80
CA LEU A 20 -3.62 5.15 -3.94
C LEU A 20 -3.01 5.26 -2.53
N THR A 21 -1.76 5.70 -2.41
CA THR A 21 -1.12 5.92 -1.11
C THR A 21 -1.77 7.08 -0.35
N LEU A 22 -2.15 8.17 -1.03
CA LEU A 22 -2.87 9.28 -0.41
C LEU A 22 -4.26 8.85 0.10
N LEU A 23 -4.98 8.05 -0.70
CA LEU A 23 -6.26 7.47 -0.28
C LEU A 23 -6.09 6.51 0.91
N LEU A 24 -5.02 5.71 0.91
CA LEU A 24 -4.68 4.82 2.03
C LEU A 24 -4.45 5.62 3.33
N VAL A 25 -3.69 6.73 3.27
CA VAL A 25 -3.46 7.60 4.42
C VAL A 25 -4.77 8.21 4.95
N ALA A 26 -5.62 8.71 4.04
CA ALA A 26 -6.93 9.24 4.41
C ALA A 26 -7.82 8.17 5.07
N MET A 27 -7.84 6.95 4.53
CA MET A 27 -8.57 5.84 5.13
C MET A 27 -7.99 5.43 6.48
N GLY A 28 -6.67 5.43 6.64
CA GLY A 28 -6.03 5.16 7.94
C GLY A 28 -6.48 6.14 9.02
N ALA A 29 -6.65 7.42 8.66
CA ALA A 29 -7.24 8.42 9.57
C ALA A 29 -8.70 8.08 9.92
N ILE A 30 -9.49 7.60 8.96
CA ILE A 30 -10.86 7.13 9.20
C ILE A 30 -10.87 5.96 10.19
N VAL A 31 -10.11 4.89 9.92
CA VAL A 31 -10.00 3.70 10.79
C VAL A 31 -9.65 4.10 12.22
N ARG A 32 -8.68 5.01 12.39
CA ARG A 32 -8.27 5.51 13.70
C ARG A 32 -9.38 6.32 14.37
N SER A 33 -10.07 7.18 13.64
CA SER A 33 -11.16 8.02 14.18
C SER A 33 -12.40 7.21 14.56
N THR A 34 -12.66 6.09 13.87
CA THR A 34 -13.82 5.22 14.12
C THR A 34 -13.51 4.10 15.11
N GLY A 35 -12.25 3.95 15.54
CA GLY A 35 -11.84 2.85 16.41
C GLY A 35 -11.97 1.48 15.75
N SER A 36 -11.93 1.41 14.41
CA SER A 36 -12.17 0.18 13.65
C SER A 36 -10.89 -0.62 13.38
N GLY A 37 -9.80 -0.36 14.10
CA GLY A 37 -8.49 -1.00 13.87
C GLY A 37 -8.40 -2.48 14.17
N LEU A 38 -9.42 -3.01 14.86
CA LEU A 38 -9.53 -4.41 15.27
C LEU A 38 -10.87 -5.04 14.84
N GLY A 39 -11.56 -4.42 13.88
CA GLY A 39 -12.82 -4.92 13.34
C GLY A 39 -12.68 -6.20 12.52
N CYS A 40 -11.48 -6.54 12.05
CA CYS A 40 -11.22 -7.70 11.20
C CYS A 40 -9.92 -8.42 11.62
N PRO A 41 -10.00 -9.57 12.32
CA PRO A 41 -8.81 -10.29 12.76
C PRO A 41 -8.05 -10.92 11.59
N ASP A 42 -8.77 -11.38 10.57
CA ASP A 42 -8.22 -12.18 9.48
C ASP A 42 -7.96 -11.35 8.20
N TRP A 43 -7.07 -11.84 7.35
CA TRP A 43 -6.81 -11.32 6.00
C TRP A 43 -6.28 -12.46 5.13
N PRO A 44 -6.74 -12.67 3.88
CA PRO A 44 -7.61 -11.81 3.06
C PRO A 44 -9.12 -12.00 3.26
N LEU A 45 -9.54 -13.09 3.89
CA LEU A 45 -10.92 -13.27 4.34
C LEU A 45 -11.10 -12.57 5.69
N CYS A 46 -12.28 -12.00 5.93
CA CYS A 46 -12.68 -11.46 7.23
C CYS A 46 -13.79 -12.34 7.79
N HIS A 47 -13.63 -12.89 9.00
CA HIS A 47 -14.61 -13.81 9.61
C HIS A 47 -15.02 -14.98 8.68
N GLY A 48 -14.07 -15.49 7.89
CA GLY A 48 -14.31 -16.57 6.93
C GLY A 48 -15.08 -16.18 5.66
N GLY A 49 -15.34 -14.89 5.43
CA GLY A 49 -16.02 -14.39 4.24
C GLY A 49 -15.30 -13.23 3.53
N LEU A 50 -15.85 -12.85 2.38
CA LEU A 50 -15.57 -11.59 1.68
C LEU A 50 -16.87 -10.77 1.71
N LEU A 51 -16.75 -9.44 1.55
CA LEU A 51 -17.87 -8.48 1.49
C LEU A 51 -19.17 -9.05 0.90
N PRO A 52 -20.36 -8.68 1.44
CA PRO A 52 -20.59 -7.71 2.51
C PRO A 52 -20.37 -8.29 3.92
N PHE A 53 -19.94 -7.45 4.86
CA PHE A 53 -19.88 -7.81 6.29
C PHE A 53 -21.00 -7.08 7.04
N ASP A 54 -21.61 -7.76 8.01
CA ASP A 54 -22.65 -7.15 8.85
C ASP A 54 -22.07 -6.12 9.83
N ASP A 55 -20.78 -6.23 10.15
CA ASP A 55 -20.06 -5.26 10.97
C ASP A 55 -19.44 -4.12 10.14
N ARG A 56 -19.79 -2.89 10.51
CA ARG A 56 -19.23 -1.67 9.93
C ARG A 56 -17.74 -1.52 10.24
N ALA A 57 -17.28 -1.91 11.42
CA ALA A 57 -15.87 -1.83 11.77
C ALA A 57 -15.05 -2.81 10.92
N ALA A 58 -15.51 -4.06 10.78
CA ALA A 58 -14.93 -5.04 9.86
C ALA A 58 -14.82 -4.52 8.42
N THR A 59 -15.87 -3.87 7.90
CA THR A 59 -15.89 -3.30 6.55
C THR A 59 -14.84 -2.19 6.37
N ILE A 60 -14.75 -1.29 7.34
CA ILE A 60 -13.79 -0.17 7.34
C ILE A 60 -12.36 -0.72 7.37
N GLU A 61 -12.07 -1.66 8.27
CA GLU A 61 -10.72 -2.23 8.39
C GLU A 61 -10.31 -3.05 7.17
N TRP A 62 -11.20 -3.94 6.69
CA TRP A 62 -10.92 -4.78 5.54
C TRP A 62 -10.65 -3.93 4.29
N THR A 63 -11.42 -2.85 4.10
CA THR A 63 -11.21 -1.90 2.99
C THR A 63 -9.87 -1.18 3.09
N HIS A 64 -9.47 -0.76 4.29
CA HIS A 64 -8.14 -0.19 4.53
C HIS A 64 -7.02 -1.20 4.22
N ARG A 65 -7.13 -2.46 4.67
CA ARG A 65 -6.18 -3.55 4.38
C ARG A 65 -6.09 -3.87 2.87
N LEU A 66 -7.21 -3.81 2.15
CA LEU A 66 -7.24 -3.97 0.70
C LEU A 66 -6.46 -2.87 0.00
N MET A 67 -6.70 -1.60 0.37
CA MET A 67 -5.98 -0.47 -0.20
C MET A 67 -4.48 -0.52 0.12
N ALA A 68 -4.12 -0.96 1.33
CA ALA A 68 -2.72 -1.16 1.71
C ALA A 68 -2.03 -2.21 0.83
N SER A 69 -2.70 -3.34 0.60
CA SER A 69 -2.21 -4.42 -0.26
C SER A 69 -2.04 -3.96 -1.70
N ALA A 70 -3.02 -3.22 -2.24
CA ALA A 70 -2.97 -2.67 -3.59
C ALA A 70 -1.86 -1.61 -3.75
N ALA A 71 -1.69 -0.72 -2.76
CA ALA A 71 -0.62 0.28 -2.74
C ALA A 71 0.76 -0.39 -2.72
N GLY A 72 0.95 -1.39 -1.85
CA GLY A 72 2.17 -2.18 -1.78
C GLY A 72 2.49 -2.87 -3.10
N ALA A 73 1.50 -3.52 -3.72
CA ALA A 73 1.67 -4.17 -5.02
C ALA A 73 2.06 -3.18 -6.13
N ALA A 74 1.43 -2.00 -6.18
CA ALA A 74 1.75 -0.97 -7.16
C ALA A 74 3.19 -0.43 -6.99
N ILE A 75 3.63 -0.25 -5.76
CA ILE A 75 5.00 0.22 -5.45
C ILE A 75 6.03 -0.87 -5.77
N LEU A 76 5.75 -2.14 -5.46
CA LEU A 76 6.60 -3.26 -5.85
C LEU A 76 6.70 -3.41 -7.36
N ALA A 77 5.60 -3.25 -8.09
CA ALA A 77 5.59 -3.26 -9.55
C ALA A 77 6.44 -2.11 -10.12
N LEU A 78 6.34 -0.91 -9.55
CA LEU A 78 7.16 0.23 -9.94
C LEU A 78 8.65 -0.02 -9.66
N ALA A 79 8.98 -0.56 -8.49
CA ALA A 79 10.34 -0.93 -8.12
C ALA A 79 10.91 -1.99 -9.07
N ALA A 80 10.16 -3.05 -9.35
CA ALA A 80 10.53 -4.10 -10.30
C ALA A 80 10.75 -3.52 -11.71
N TRP A 81 9.85 -2.64 -12.18
CA TRP A 81 10.01 -1.97 -13.48
C TRP A 81 11.31 -1.15 -13.52
N THR A 82 11.61 -0.38 -12.48
CA THR A 82 12.87 0.40 -12.42
C THR A 82 14.10 -0.50 -12.38
N ALA A 83 14.05 -1.63 -11.67
CA ALA A 83 15.17 -2.57 -11.57
C ALA A 83 15.41 -3.33 -12.89
N TRP A 84 14.33 -3.71 -13.59
CA TRP A 84 14.42 -4.42 -14.87
C TRP A 84 14.88 -3.51 -16.02
N ARG A 85 14.50 -2.22 -16.01
CA ARG A 85 14.85 -1.26 -17.07
C ARG A 85 16.12 -0.46 -16.79
N GLY A 86 16.41 -0.19 -15.53
CA GLY A 86 17.57 0.58 -15.08
C GLY A 86 18.49 -0.29 -14.23
N ARG A 87 19.42 -1.00 -14.87
CA ARG A 87 20.41 -1.87 -14.19
C ARG A 87 21.50 -1.05 -13.48
N SER A 88 21.09 -0.12 -12.61
CA SER A 88 21.97 0.69 -11.78
C SER A 88 21.77 0.31 -10.30
N PRO A 89 22.85 -0.02 -9.56
CA PRO A 89 22.75 -0.45 -8.16
C PRO A 89 22.12 0.62 -7.24
N ARG A 90 22.18 1.91 -7.62
CA ARG A 90 21.56 3.01 -6.86
C ARG A 90 20.03 2.98 -6.94
N SER A 91 19.46 2.57 -8.07
CA SER A 91 18.01 2.50 -8.26
C SER A 91 17.40 1.37 -7.43
N CYS A 92 18.08 0.22 -7.35
CA CYS A 92 17.71 -0.87 -6.47
C CYS A 92 17.79 -0.45 -4.99
N ALA A 93 18.85 0.27 -4.60
CA ALA A 93 18.99 0.77 -3.23
C ALA A 93 17.83 1.70 -2.84
N VAL A 94 17.44 2.65 -3.69
CA VAL A 94 16.30 3.55 -3.44
C VAL A 94 14.98 2.78 -3.32
N GLY A 95 14.74 1.81 -4.20
CA GLY A 95 13.55 0.95 -4.14
C GLY A 95 13.48 0.12 -2.84
N VAL A 96 14.61 -0.46 -2.42
CA VAL A 96 14.71 -1.22 -1.16
C VAL A 96 14.51 -0.31 0.05
N THR A 97 15.09 0.89 0.07
CA THR A 97 14.89 1.85 1.16
C THR A 97 13.43 2.29 1.28
N LEU A 98 12.76 2.59 0.17
CA LEU A 98 11.32 2.94 0.17
C LEU A 98 10.46 1.78 0.67
N ALA A 99 10.72 0.55 0.20
CA ALA A 99 10.01 -0.63 0.67
C ALA A 99 10.23 -0.89 2.18
N ALA A 100 11.46 -0.71 2.67
CA ALA A 100 11.78 -0.83 4.09
C ALA A 100 11.08 0.24 4.94
N VAL A 101 11.01 1.49 4.45
CA VAL A 101 10.26 2.56 5.11
C VAL A 101 8.77 2.22 5.18
N LEU A 102 8.17 1.74 4.08
CA LEU A 102 6.76 1.32 4.06
C LEU A 102 6.49 0.15 5.01
N ALA A 103 7.38 -0.84 5.07
CA ALA A 103 7.29 -1.94 6.02
C ALA A 103 7.39 -1.45 7.47
N GLY A 104 8.28 -0.50 7.75
CA GLY A 104 8.40 0.15 9.06
C GLY A 104 7.14 0.94 9.43
N GLN A 105 6.53 1.66 8.49
CA GLN A 105 5.27 2.36 8.69
C GLN A 105 4.11 1.38 8.96
N ALA A 106 4.06 0.24 8.26
CA ALA A 106 3.05 -0.80 8.50
C ALA A 106 3.21 -1.45 9.89
N TYR A 107 4.45 -1.70 10.32
CA TYR A 107 4.74 -2.24 11.65
C TYR A 107 4.37 -1.25 12.76
N LEU A 108 4.78 0.02 12.64
CA LEU A 108 4.45 1.06 13.61
C LEU A 108 2.95 1.38 13.62
N GLY A 109 2.29 1.32 12.47
CA GLY A 109 0.84 1.48 12.35
C GLY A 109 0.07 0.42 13.13
N ARG A 110 0.58 -0.82 13.20
CA ARG A 110 -0.04 -1.92 13.97
C ARG A 110 -0.18 -1.61 15.46
N GLU A 111 0.72 -0.83 16.04
CA GLU A 111 0.73 -0.47 17.47
C GLU A 111 -0.12 0.78 17.77
N ALA A 112 -0.57 1.49 16.73
CA ALA A 112 -1.25 2.78 16.83
C ALA A 112 -2.76 2.71 16.54
N VAL A 113 -3.33 1.51 16.34
CA VAL A 113 -4.78 1.31 16.12
C VAL A 113 -5.36 0.35 17.14
#